data_AF-A0A4Y6PUF5-F1
#
_entry.id   AF-A0A4Y6PUF5-F1
#
_cell.length_a   1.000
_cell.length_b   1.000
_cell.length_c   1.000
_cell.angle_alpha   90.00
_cell.angle_beta   90.00
_cell.angle_gamma   90.00
#
_symmetry.space_group_name_H-M   'P 1'
#
loop_
_entity.id
_entity.type
_entity.pdbx_description
1 polymer ?
#
loop_
_entity_poly.entity_id
_entity_poly.type
_entity_poly.pdbx_seq_one_letter_code
_entity_poly.pdbx_strand_id
1 'polypeptide(L)'
;MYLYKALTGAALLLLVAACSNTVGRSISRDHVGTKYAKLQGYFRAADMVEEVPGDIRHDAVLDEAILTKAGDAETCAEVTIRTARRYDEPISQQSPTCQAAGQTAEAIADNETVSVYDYSYAGRIETVAVDAVALDEYVGLSISEPAEKIFRVVERKATVCCPISGHSGVELTFENSRMDYNNLAYGLGFDWKLQ
;
A
#
# COMPACT_ATOMS: atom_id res chain seq x y z
N MET A 1 50.18 -33.92 9.61
CA MET A 1 50.31 -32.99 10.75
C MET A 1 50.93 -31.72 10.16
N TYR A 2 50.25 -30.61 9.85
CA TYR A 2 49.04 -29.91 10.30
C TYR A 2 48.31 -29.37 9.05
N LEU A 3 47.03 -29.63 8.77
CA LEU A 3 45.82 -28.95 9.29
C LEU A 3 45.95 -27.42 9.39
N TYR A 4 45.49 -26.70 8.36
CA TYR A 4 44.98 -25.33 8.53
C TYR A 4 43.57 -25.23 7.93
N LYS A 5 42.69 -24.72 8.80
CA LYS A 5 41.23 -24.69 8.74
C LYS A 5 40.75 -23.70 7.66
N ALA A 6 39.77 -24.14 6.88
CA ALA A 6 38.90 -23.23 6.13
C ALA A 6 37.98 -22.50 7.13
N LEU A 7 38.13 -21.18 7.22
CA LEU A 7 37.17 -20.30 7.88
C LEU A 7 36.10 -19.94 6.85
N THR A 8 35.04 -20.74 6.82
CA THR A 8 33.76 -20.39 6.19
C THR A 8 33.14 -19.25 6.97
N GLY A 9 33.27 -18.04 6.45
CA GLY A 9 32.55 -16.86 6.93
C GLY A 9 31.06 -17.04 6.68
N ALA A 10 30.31 -17.32 7.74
CA ALA A 10 28.86 -17.27 7.71
C ALA A 10 28.41 -15.80 7.60
N ALA A 11 28.06 -15.38 6.40
CA ALA A 11 27.33 -14.13 6.19
C ALA A 11 25.91 -14.32 6.74
N LEU A 12 25.69 -13.84 7.96
CA LEU A 12 24.37 -13.75 8.57
C LEU A 12 23.59 -12.66 7.82
N LEU A 13 22.88 -13.05 6.76
CA LEU A 13 21.87 -12.22 6.11
C LEU A 13 20.74 -11.99 7.11
N LEU A 14 20.84 -10.88 7.85
CA LEU A 14 19.73 -10.26 8.54
C LEU A 14 18.75 -9.77 7.46
N LEU A 15 17.82 -10.65 7.09
CA LEU A 15 16.57 -10.25 6.46
C LEU A 15 15.87 -9.33 7.46
N VAL A 16 16.03 -8.03 7.26
CA VAL A 16 15.13 -7.04 7.83
C VAL A 16 13.79 -7.39 7.22
N ALA A 17 12.97 -8.13 7.98
CA ALA A 17 11.55 -8.25 7.67
C ALA A 17 11.02 -6.82 7.74
N ALA A 18 10.94 -6.18 6.58
CA ALA A 18 10.06 -5.03 6.41
C ALA A 18 8.74 -5.49 7.02
N CYS A 19 8.30 -4.80 8.07
CA CYS A 19 7.01 -5.06 8.68
C CYS A 19 5.97 -4.67 7.61
N SER A 20 5.69 -5.61 6.70
CA SER A 20 4.67 -5.48 5.70
C SER A 20 3.37 -5.38 6.46
N ASN A 21 2.60 -4.38 6.06
CA ASN A 21 1.40 -3.99 6.73
C ASN A 21 0.24 -4.88 6.25
N THR A 22 0.34 -6.16 6.58
CA THR A 22 -0.53 -7.22 6.06
C THR A 22 -1.81 -7.36 6.89
N VAL A 23 -2.95 -7.39 6.22
CA VAL A 23 -4.25 -7.77 6.78
C VAL A 23 -4.57 -9.16 6.28
N GLY A 24 -4.94 -10.08 7.16
CA GLY A 24 -5.16 -11.46 6.74
C GLY A 24 -6.31 -12.16 7.43
N ARG A 25 -6.84 -13.20 6.79
CA ARG A 25 -7.85 -14.09 7.39
C ARG A 25 -7.83 -15.50 6.81
N SER A 26 -8.33 -16.45 7.59
CA SER A 26 -8.62 -17.80 7.11
C SER A 26 -9.94 -17.86 6.35
N ILE A 27 -9.94 -18.51 5.19
CA ILE A 27 -11.14 -18.77 4.37
C ILE A 27 -11.18 -20.21 3.89
N SER A 28 -12.38 -20.75 3.75
CA SER A 28 -12.60 -22.00 3.03
C SER A 28 -12.47 -21.79 1.52
N ARG A 29 -12.07 -22.83 0.79
CA ARG A 29 -11.87 -22.78 -0.67
C ARG A 29 -13.12 -22.40 -1.46
N ASP A 30 -14.31 -22.74 -0.96
CA ASP A 30 -15.59 -22.37 -1.59
C ASP A 30 -15.90 -20.86 -1.47
N HIS A 31 -15.18 -20.12 -0.63
CA HIS A 31 -15.31 -18.67 -0.53
C HIS A 31 -14.46 -17.89 -1.55
N VAL A 32 -13.55 -18.55 -2.27
CA VAL A 32 -12.75 -17.92 -3.33
C VAL A 32 -13.67 -17.39 -4.43
N GLY A 33 -13.42 -16.16 -4.89
CA GLY A 33 -14.25 -15.48 -5.88
C GLY A 33 -15.55 -14.90 -5.33
N THR A 34 -15.75 -14.89 -4.00
CA THR A 34 -16.95 -14.34 -3.36
C THR A 34 -16.62 -13.11 -2.51
N LYS A 35 -17.65 -12.39 -2.07
CA LYS A 35 -17.51 -11.30 -1.07
C LYS A 35 -16.82 -11.75 0.22
N TYR A 36 -16.87 -13.04 0.53
CA TYR A 36 -16.17 -13.58 1.69
C TYR A 36 -14.67 -13.57 1.44
N ALA A 37 -14.15 -13.75 0.23
CA ALA A 37 -12.72 -13.59 0.00
C ALA A 37 -12.22 -12.13 0.07
N LYS A 38 -13.07 -11.14 0.38
CA LYS A 38 -12.65 -9.74 0.48
C LYS A 38 -11.85 -9.44 1.76
N LEU A 39 -10.73 -8.75 1.60
CA LEU A 39 -9.94 -8.12 2.64
C LEU A 39 -9.88 -6.61 2.37
N GLN A 40 -9.68 -5.85 3.44
CA GLN A 40 -9.68 -4.39 3.45
C GLN A 40 -8.50 -3.89 4.27
N GLY A 41 -7.80 -2.87 3.79
CA GLY A 41 -6.60 -2.34 4.41
C GLY A 41 -6.34 -0.90 3.99
N TYR A 42 -5.21 -0.37 4.44
CA TYR A 42 -4.70 0.94 4.01
C TYR A 42 -3.22 0.78 3.71
N PHE A 43 -2.69 1.59 2.79
CA PHE A 43 -1.26 1.86 2.78
C PHE A 43 -0.83 2.52 4.09
N ARG A 44 0.20 1.94 4.72
CA ARG A 44 0.75 2.43 5.99
C ARG A 44 2.26 2.20 6.05
N ALA A 45 2.94 3.03 6.83
CA ALA A 45 4.32 2.83 7.23
C ALA A 45 4.46 2.96 8.75
N ALA A 46 5.04 1.94 9.39
CA ALA A 46 5.10 1.81 10.85
C ALA A 46 3.71 2.05 11.49
N ASP A 47 3.50 3.22 12.10
CA ASP A 47 2.26 3.61 12.80
C ASP A 47 1.48 4.71 12.06
N MET A 48 1.88 5.08 10.84
CA MET A 48 1.26 6.13 10.04
C MET A 48 0.44 5.54 8.89
N VAL A 49 -0.77 6.05 8.74
CA VAL A 49 -1.63 5.81 7.57
C VAL A 49 -1.55 7.02 6.65
N GLU A 50 -1.98 6.86 5.40
CA GLU A 50 -2.15 7.98 4.49
C GLU A 50 -2.88 9.16 5.16
N GLU A 51 -2.33 10.36 5.02
CA GLU A 51 -2.93 11.58 5.55
C GLU A 51 -4.22 11.91 4.79
N VAL A 52 -5.35 11.72 5.48
CA VAL A 52 -6.68 12.05 4.98
C VAL A 52 -7.25 13.22 5.77
N PRO A 53 -7.80 14.26 5.12
CA PRO A 53 -8.47 15.34 5.85
C PRO A 53 -9.62 14.81 6.70
N GLY A 54 -9.80 15.33 7.92
CA GLY A 54 -10.72 14.74 8.91
C GLY A 54 -12.21 14.68 8.51
N ASP A 55 -12.65 15.53 7.59
CA ASP A 55 -14.03 15.53 7.07
C ASP A 55 -14.24 14.53 5.91
N ILE A 56 -13.17 13.90 5.43
CA ILE A 56 -13.25 12.86 4.39
C ILE A 56 -13.51 11.51 5.04
N ARG A 57 -14.49 10.79 4.50
CA ARG A 57 -14.85 9.46 5.00
C ARG A 57 -13.68 8.49 4.83
N HIS A 58 -13.44 7.65 5.83
CA HIS A 58 -12.36 6.66 5.79
C HIS A 58 -12.46 5.66 4.63
N ASP A 59 -13.68 5.34 4.17
CA ASP A 59 -13.88 4.45 3.04
C ASP A 59 -13.45 5.05 1.69
N ALA A 60 -13.22 6.37 1.62
CA ALA A 60 -12.69 7.03 0.43
C ALA A 60 -11.25 6.60 0.10
N VAL A 61 -10.48 6.13 1.08
CA VAL A 61 -9.08 5.69 0.93
C VAL A 61 -8.84 4.25 1.38
N LEU A 62 -9.91 3.50 1.67
CA LEU A 62 -9.78 2.11 2.10
C LEU A 62 -9.45 1.25 0.89
N ASP A 63 -8.34 0.54 0.92
CA ASP A 63 -7.93 -0.41 -0.11
C ASP A 63 -8.66 -1.74 0.04
N GLU A 64 -8.88 -2.43 -1.08
CA GLU A 64 -9.63 -3.68 -1.12
C GLU A 64 -8.91 -4.71 -1.98
N ALA A 65 -8.95 -5.96 -1.54
CA ALA A 65 -8.57 -7.08 -2.39
C ALA A 65 -9.53 -8.25 -2.20
N ILE A 66 -9.87 -8.93 -3.30
CA ILE A 66 -10.73 -10.12 -3.31
C ILE A 66 -9.96 -11.23 -4.00
N LEU A 67 -9.67 -12.31 -3.29
CA LEU A 67 -9.07 -13.50 -3.89
C LEU A 67 -10.08 -14.11 -4.88
N THR A 68 -9.78 -14.05 -6.18
CA THR A 68 -10.65 -14.53 -7.26
C THR A 68 -10.28 -15.92 -7.76
N LYS A 69 -9.01 -16.30 -7.64
CA LYS A 69 -8.51 -17.62 -8.05
C LYS A 69 -7.40 -18.08 -7.12
N ALA A 70 -7.44 -19.35 -6.71
CA ALA A 70 -6.35 -20.01 -5.99
C ALA A 70 -6.19 -21.44 -6.49
N GLY A 71 -5.31 -21.63 -7.48
CA GLY A 71 -5.10 -22.91 -8.15
C GLY A 71 -3.66 -23.41 -8.05
N ASP A 72 -3.39 -24.46 -8.84
CA ASP A 72 -2.15 -25.23 -8.82
C ASP A 72 -1.00 -24.51 -9.54
N ALA A 73 -1.32 -23.62 -10.48
CA ALA A 73 -0.33 -22.90 -11.29
C ALA A 73 -0.31 -21.40 -11.00
N GLU A 74 -1.45 -20.82 -10.63
CA GLU A 74 -1.57 -19.40 -10.38
C GLU A 74 -2.64 -19.07 -9.35
N THR A 75 -2.46 -17.93 -8.73
CA THR A 75 -3.36 -17.36 -7.74
C THR A 75 -3.60 -15.91 -8.10
N CYS A 76 -4.85 -15.46 -8.18
CA CYS A 76 -5.17 -14.09 -8.60
C CYS A 76 -6.14 -13.43 -7.63
N ALA A 77 -5.98 -12.12 -7.47
CA ALA A 77 -6.88 -11.27 -6.72
C ALA A 77 -7.33 -10.08 -7.57
N GLU A 78 -8.58 -9.67 -7.44
CA GLU A 78 -9.01 -8.35 -7.86
C GLU A 78 -8.66 -7.36 -6.77
N VAL A 79 -7.88 -6.34 -7.13
CA VAL A 79 -7.33 -5.37 -6.18
C VAL A 79 -7.82 -3.99 -6.56
N THR A 80 -8.27 -3.24 -5.57
CA THR A 80 -8.61 -1.82 -5.67
C THR A 80 -7.74 -1.03 -4.71
N ILE A 81 -6.89 -0.18 -5.25
CA ILE A 81 -5.99 0.70 -4.49
C ILE A 81 -6.47 2.13 -4.64
N ARG A 82 -6.62 2.85 -3.52
CA ARG A 82 -7.13 4.21 -3.44
C ARG A 82 -6.07 5.08 -2.77
N THR A 83 -5.55 6.04 -3.52
CA THR A 83 -4.50 6.94 -3.01
C THR A 83 -4.82 8.39 -3.36
N ALA A 84 -4.38 9.34 -2.55
CA ALA A 84 -4.40 10.75 -2.91
C ALA A 84 -3.59 10.97 -4.19
N ARG A 85 -4.04 11.90 -5.04
CA ARG A 85 -3.41 12.19 -6.34
C ARG A 85 -1.89 12.38 -6.29
N ARG A 86 -1.34 12.90 -5.18
CA ARG A 86 0.11 13.12 -5.03
C ARG A 86 0.91 11.81 -4.94
N TYR A 87 0.28 10.72 -4.51
CA TYR A 87 0.87 9.39 -4.32
C TYR A 87 0.49 8.37 -5.37
N ASP A 88 -0.35 8.79 -6.32
CA ASP A 88 -0.84 7.93 -7.38
C ASP A 88 0.32 7.39 -8.23
N GLU A 89 0.36 6.06 -8.38
CA GLU A 89 1.22 5.35 -9.32
C GLU A 89 0.53 4.06 -9.81
N PRO A 90 0.79 3.61 -11.06
CA PRO A 90 0.25 2.35 -11.59
C PRO A 90 0.53 1.17 -10.67
N ILE A 91 -0.39 0.20 -10.62
CA ILE A 91 -0.24 -0.96 -9.70
C ILE A 91 1.03 -1.76 -10.02
N SER A 92 1.40 -1.85 -11.30
CA SER A 92 2.66 -2.48 -11.73
C SER A 92 3.93 -1.76 -11.26
N GLN A 93 3.84 -0.48 -10.88
CA GLN A 93 4.96 0.29 -10.32
C GLN A 93 4.99 0.22 -8.79
N GLN A 94 3.96 -0.34 -8.14
CA GLN A 94 3.88 -0.54 -6.69
C GLN A 94 4.56 -1.84 -6.22
N SER A 95 5.54 -2.32 -6.96
CA SER A 95 6.31 -3.56 -6.70
C SER A 95 5.45 -4.73 -6.18
N PRO A 96 4.36 -5.11 -6.87
CA PRO A 96 3.47 -6.15 -6.40
C PRO A 96 4.21 -7.48 -6.31
N THR A 97 4.23 -8.06 -5.13
CA THR A 97 4.94 -9.30 -4.80
C THR A 97 4.00 -10.24 -4.07
N CYS A 98 4.27 -11.52 -4.12
CA CYS A 98 3.49 -12.47 -3.36
C CYS A 98 4.26 -13.64 -2.82
N GLN A 99 3.72 -14.21 -1.75
CA GLN A 99 4.27 -15.35 -1.06
C GLN A 99 3.22 -16.46 -0.94
N ALA A 100 3.55 -17.65 -1.42
CA ALA A 100 2.73 -18.84 -1.24
C ALA A 100 3.64 -20.07 -1.14
N ALA A 101 3.26 -21.04 -0.31
CA ALA A 101 4.04 -22.28 -0.10
C ALA A 101 5.54 -22.05 0.23
N GLY A 102 5.87 -20.94 0.89
CA GLY A 102 7.26 -20.58 1.23
C GLY A 102 8.10 -20.05 0.05
N GLN A 103 7.49 -19.84 -1.11
CA GLN A 103 8.10 -19.21 -2.28
C GLN A 103 7.63 -17.76 -2.41
N THR A 104 8.53 -16.87 -2.82
CA THR A 104 8.21 -15.48 -3.16
C THR A 104 8.35 -15.30 -4.67
N ALA A 105 7.39 -14.64 -5.29
CA ALA A 105 7.39 -14.30 -6.71
C ALA A 105 6.92 -12.87 -6.93
N GLU A 106 7.32 -12.30 -8.07
CA GLU A 106 6.73 -11.06 -8.58
C GLU A 106 5.29 -11.36 -9.04
N ALA A 107 4.36 -10.48 -8.68
CA ALA A 107 2.99 -10.56 -9.12
C ALA A 107 2.76 -9.65 -10.33
N ILE A 108 1.93 -10.08 -11.27
CA ILE A 108 1.68 -9.36 -12.52
C ILE A 108 0.30 -8.70 -12.40
N ALA A 109 0.26 -7.39 -12.61
CA ALA A 109 -0.98 -6.63 -12.67
C ALA A 109 -1.48 -6.51 -14.11
N ASP A 110 -2.69 -7.01 -14.36
CA ASP A 110 -3.37 -6.99 -15.64
C ASP A 110 -4.71 -6.23 -15.57
N ASN A 111 -5.17 -5.75 -16.73
CA ASN A 111 -6.47 -5.08 -16.89
C ASN A 111 -6.68 -3.90 -15.94
N GLU A 112 -5.64 -3.08 -15.75
CA GLU A 112 -5.72 -1.93 -14.87
C GLU A 112 -6.70 -0.87 -15.41
N THR A 113 -7.62 -0.44 -14.55
CA THR A 113 -8.56 0.66 -14.80
C THR A 113 -8.35 1.74 -13.75
N VAL A 114 -8.55 3.01 -14.15
CA VAL A 114 -8.30 4.17 -13.29
C VAL A 114 -9.55 5.03 -13.22
N SER A 115 -9.96 5.37 -12.01
CA SER A 115 -11.06 6.29 -11.71
C SER A 115 -10.57 7.39 -10.78
N VAL A 116 -11.12 8.60 -10.91
CA VAL A 116 -10.75 9.76 -10.09
C VAL A 116 -11.99 10.28 -9.40
N TYR A 117 -11.91 10.46 -8.09
CA TYR A 117 -12.99 10.95 -7.25
C TYR A 117 -12.52 12.21 -6.51
N ASP A 118 -13.35 13.25 -6.56
CA ASP A 118 -13.13 14.50 -5.85
C ASP A 118 -14.09 14.56 -4.66
N TYR A 119 -13.51 14.67 -3.47
CA TYR A 119 -14.27 14.87 -2.23
C TYR A 119 -14.04 16.28 -1.73
N SER A 120 -15.12 17.06 -1.55
CA SER A 120 -15.01 18.37 -0.94
C SER A 120 -14.95 18.28 0.58
N TYR A 121 -14.16 19.15 1.20
CA TYR A 121 -14.02 19.28 2.65
C TYR A 121 -13.81 20.73 3.07
N ALA A 122 -14.15 21.04 4.32
CA ALA A 122 -13.93 22.37 4.87
C ALA A 122 -12.44 22.55 5.22
N GLY A 123 -11.83 23.60 4.71
CA GLY A 123 -10.45 23.94 5.01
C GLY A 123 -10.26 25.45 5.22
N ARG A 124 -9.01 25.86 5.41
CA ARG A 124 -8.63 27.28 5.39
C ARG A 124 -7.73 27.55 4.20
N ILE A 125 -8.02 28.59 3.42
CA ILE A 125 -7.12 29.10 2.38
C ILE A 125 -6.42 30.33 2.95
N GLU A 126 -5.11 30.36 2.80
CA GLU A 126 -4.32 31.55 3.14
C GLU A 126 -4.59 32.62 2.07
N THR A 127 -5.14 33.75 2.50
CA THR A 127 -5.53 34.86 1.60
C THR A 127 -4.45 35.93 1.54
N VAL A 128 -3.64 36.07 2.59
CA VAL A 128 -2.52 37.00 2.66
C VAL A 128 -1.38 36.34 3.43
N ALA A 129 -0.22 36.21 2.79
CA ALA A 129 1.05 35.88 3.43
C ALA A 129 2.02 37.06 3.21
N VAL A 130 2.46 37.69 4.29
CA VAL A 130 3.49 38.73 4.24
C VAL A 130 4.67 38.26 5.06
N ASP A 131 5.77 37.99 4.37
CA ASP A 131 7.08 37.73 4.99
C ASP A 131 7.89 39.03 4.99
N ALA A 132 8.25 39.51 6.18
CA ALA A 132 9.19 40.61 6.33
C ALA A 132 10.49 40.09 6.95
N VAL A 133 11.62 40.37 6.29
CA VAL A 133 12.95 40.10 6.81
C VAL A 133 13.56 41.43 7.26
N ALA A 134 13.59 41.67 8.57
CA ALA A 134 14.44 42.70 9.16
C ALA A 134 15.84 42.10 9.43
N LEU A 135 16.86 42.94 9.61
CA LEU A 135 18.27 42.51 9.78
C LEU A 135 18.50 41.57 10.99
N ASP A 136 17.51 41.44 11.87
CA ASP A 136 17.57 40.80 13.18
C ASP A 136 16.30 40.00 13.56
N GLU A 137 15.20 40.07 12.78
CA GLU A 137 13.95 39.34 13.07
C GLU A 137 13.20 38.90 11.79
N TYR A 138 12.64 37.68 11.84
CA TYR A 138 11.72 37.16 10.83
C TYR A 138 10.29 37.31 11.36
N VAL A 139 9.49 38.16 10.73
CA VAL A 139 8.07 38.35 11.08
C VAL A 139 7.22 37.87 9.90
N GLY A 140 6.46 36.80 10.11
CA GLY A 140 5.46 36.30 9.17
C GLY A 140 4.05 36.62 9.66
N LEU A 141 3.24 37.26 8.81
CA LEU A 141 1.80 37.41 9.02
C LEU A 141 1.05 36.56 7.99
N SER A 142 0.26 35.61 8.48
CA SER A 142 -0.64 34.78 7.69
C SER A 142 -2.09 35.07 8.06
N ILE A 143 -2.91 35.46 7.09
CA ILE A 143 -4.37 35.57 7.21
C ILE A 143 -4.98 34.42 6.42
N SER A 144 -5.87 33.66 7.06
CA SER A 144 -6.57 32.54 6.40
C SER A 144 -8.07 32.58 6.62
N GLU A 145 -8.82 32.32 5.55
CA GLU A 145 -10.28 32.30 5.51
C GLU A 145 -10.81 30.87 5.31
N PRO A 146 -12.00 30.52 5.86
CA PRO A 146 -12.66 29.26 5.54
C PRO A 146 -12.96 29.14 4.05
N ALA A 147 -12.62 28.00 3.45
CA ALA A 147 -12.90 27.72 2.05
C ALA A 147 -13.12 26.23 1.82
N GLU A 148 -13.85 25.92 0.75
CA GLU A 148 -14.02 24.54 0.28
C GLU A 148 -12.74 24.08 -0.43
N LYS A 149 -12.14 23.00 0.07
CA LYS A 149 -10.98 22.34 -0.54
C LYS A 149 -11.41 21.02 -1.16
N ILE A 150 -10.62 20.56 -2.13
CA ILE A 150 -10.85 19.27 -2.81
C ILE A 150 -9.75 18.29 -2.40
N PHE A 151 -10.17 17.14 -1.89
CA PHE A 151 -9.32 15.97 -1.70
C PHE A 151 -9.59 15.01 -2.87
N ARG A 152 -8.60 14.87 -3.75
CA ARG A 152 -8.70 14.03 -4.94
C ARG A 152 -8.07 12.66 -4.68
N VAL A 153 -8.90 11.64 -4.75
CA VAL A 153 -8.50 10.23 -4.68
C VAL A 153 -8.46 9.64 -6.08
N VAL A 154 -7.39 8.91 -6.37
CA VAL A 154 -7.27 8.06 -7.55
C VAL A 154 -7.48 6.62 -7.13
N GLU A 155 -8.47 5.97 -7.72
CA GLU A 155 -8.80 4.56 -7.53
C GLU A 155 -8.26 3.78 -8.74
N ARG A 156 -7.35 2.84 -8.49
CA ARG A 156 -6.83 1.91 -9.49
C ARG A 156 -7.37 0.51 -9.20
N LYS A 157 -7.96 -0.13 -10.20
CA LYS A 157 -8.43 -1.51 -10.10
C LYS A 157 -7.71 -2.38 -11.11
N ALA A 158 -7.14 -3.49 -10.67
CA ALA A 158 -6.50 -4.47 -11.53
C ALA A 158 -6.73 -5.89 -11.04
N THR A 159 -6.53 -6.85 -11.93
CA THR A 159 -6.32 -8.24 -11.53
C THR A 159 -4.84 -8.43 -11.31
N VAL A 160 -4.46 -8.86 -10.11
CA VAL A 160 -3.07 -9.12 -9.75
C VAL A 160 -2.88 -10.63 -9.59
N CYS A 161 -2.04 -11.21 -10.42
CA CYS A 161 -1.82 -12.65 -10.49
C CYS A 161 -0.39 -13.04 -10.09
N CYS A 162 -0.31 -14.13 -9.35
CA CYS A 162 0.89 -14.73 -8.83
C CYS A 162 1.15 -16.05 -9.56
N PRO A 163 2.32 -16.24 -10.19
CA PRO A 163 2.66 -17.47 -10.92
C PRO A 163 3.10 -18.60 -9.97
N ILE A 164 2.42 -18.74 -8.84
CA ILE A 164 2.69 -19.73 -7.80
C ILE A 164 1.39 -20.35 -7.28
N SER A 165 1.49 -21.60 -6.85
CA SER A 165 0.35 -22.37 -6.34
C SER A 165 -0.11 -21.84 -4.99
N GLY A 166 -1.39 -21.49 -4.87
CA GLY A 166 -1.96 -20.89 -3.65
C GLY A 166 -2.68 -21.88 -2.73
N HIS A 167 -2.34 -23.18 -2.76
CA HIS A 167 -3.18 -24.21 -2.13
C HIS A 167 -3.41 -24.05 -0.62
N SER A 168 -2.39 -23.63 0.12
CA SER A 168 -2.49 -23.42 1.57
C SER A 168 -2.79 -21.96 1.92
N GLY A 169 -2.71 -21.07 0.95
CA GLY A 169 -2.83 -19.64 1.14
C GLY A 169 -1.92 -18.85 0.21
N VAL A 170 -2.11 -17.53 0.24
CA VAL A 170 -1.33 -16.56 -0.51
C VAL A 170 -1.28 -15.25 0.28
N GLU A 171 -0.11 -14.64 0.35
CA GLU A 171 0.08 -13.26 0.76
C GLU A 171 0.43 -12.44 -0.48
N LEU A 172 -0.27 -11.32 -0.69
CA LEU A 172 -0.03 -10.36 -1.76
C LEU A 172 0.36 -9.03 -1.13
N THR A 173 1.50 -8.47 -1.53
CA THR A 173 2.08 -7.25 -0.96
C THR A 173 2.36 -6.21 -2.04
N PHE A 174 2.17 -4.95 -1.67
CA PHE A 174 2.41 -3.77 -2.48
C PHE A 174 3.26 -2.78 -1.69
N GLU A 175 4.14 -2.07 -2.37
CA GLU A 175 4.96 -0.99 -1.82
C GLU A 175 4.77 0.26 -2.68
N ASN A 176 4.51 1.41 -2.05
CA ASN A 176 4.34 2.65 -2.80
C ASN A 176 5.55 3.57 -2.64
N SER A 177 6.28 3.78 -3.74
CA SER A 177 7.53 4.55 -3.72
C SER A 177 7.33 6.06 -3.61
N ARG A 178 6.14 6.55 -3.96
CA ARG A 178 5.78 7.98 -3.88
C ARG A 178 5.33 8.40 -2.49
N MET A 179 4.93 7.45 -1.66
CA MET A 179 4.63 7.68 -0.25
C MET A 179 5.93 7.62 0.57
N ASP A 180 6.79 8.63 0.42
CA ASP A 180 8.00 8.77 1.24
C ASP A 180 7.81 9.90 2.26
N TYR A 181 7.33 9.52 3.45
CA TYR A 181 7.39 10.39 4.63
C TYR A 181 8.59 9.98 5.48
N ASN A 182 9.60 10.84 5.57
CA ASN A 182 10.76 10.66 6.45
C ASN A 182 11.55 9.35 6.22
N ASN A 183 11.69 8.86 4.99
CA ASN A 183 12.34 7.59 4.62
C ASN A 183 11.61 6.34 5.15
N LEU A 184 10.29 6.42 5.33
CA LEU A 184 9.49 5.27 5.74
C LEU A 184 8.81 4.64 4.53
N ALA A 185 9.03 3.34 4.32
CA ALA A 185 8.40 2.59 3.25
C ALA A 185 6.92 2.32 3.59
N TYR A 186 6.02 2.85 2.77
CA TYR A 186 4.60 2.55 2.86
C TYR A 186 4.29 1.27 2.09
N GLY A 187 3.60 0.35 2.77
CA GLY A 187 3.19 -0.91 2.18
C GLY A 187 1.77 -1.29 2.56
N LEU A 188 1.23 -2.22 1.78
CA LEU A 188 -0.09 -2.82 1.94
C LEU A 188 0.03 -4.31 1.66
N GLY A 189 -0.50 -5.16 2.55
CA GLY A 189 -0.51 -6.60 2.36
C GLY A 189 -1.89 -7.21 2.57
N PHE A 190 -2.19 -8.29 1.83
CA PHE A 190 -3.40 -9.09 1.93
C PHE A 190 -3.04 -10.57 2.04
N ASP A 191 -3.38 -11.22 3.15
CA ASP A 191 -3.07 -12.64 3.41
C ASP A 191 -4.33 -13.50 3.54
N TRP A 192 -4.49 -14.45 2.62
CA TRP A 192 -5.56 -15.44 2.66
C TRP A 192 -4.99 -16.80 3.05
N LYS A 193 -5.47 -17.35 4.17
CA LYS A 193 -5.12 -18.70 4.62
C LYS A 193 -6.22 -19.67 4.21
N LEU A 194 -5.93 -20.59 3.28
CA LEU A 194 -6.94 -21.53 2.80
C LEU A 194 -7.05 -22.73 3.73
N GLN A 195 -8.29 -23.08 4.08
CA GLN A 195 -8.65 -24.24 4.91
C GLN A 195 -9.54 -25.21 4.13
#